data_AF-A0A4Y8CC78-F1
#
_entry.id   AF-A0A4Y8CC78-F1
#
_cell.length_a   1.000
_cell.length_b   1.000
_cell.length_c   1.000
_cell.angle_alpha   90.00
_cell.angle_beta   90.00
_cell.angle_gamma   90.00
#
_symmetry.space_group_name_H-M   'P 1'
#
loop_
_entity.id
_entity.type
_entity.pdbx_description
1 polymer ?
#
loop_
_entity_poly.entity_id
_entity_poly.type
_entity_poly.pdbx_seq_one_letter_code
_entity_poly.pdbx_strand_id
1 'polypeptide(L)'
;YMASEYFYKFTSLEEILKTKNKFNYSITYHDPCHARKMQGVFKEPRELLKTNYHFVEMSNSNACCGFGGVSMQTDYYDRALSVGLKKAQMIDEIKASVVSAECSACRMQISNALEQNSSKVVFASPLELIAKAL
;
A
#
# COMPACT_ATOMS: atom_id res chain seq x y z
N TYR A 1 10.03 12.18 9.17
CA TYR A 1 9.62 12.05 7.76
C TYR A 1 9.29 10.60 7.47
N MET A 2 8.25 10.35 6.70
CA MET A 2 8.10 9.03 6.07
C MET A 2 9.24 8.80 5.08
N ALA A 3 9.68 7.56 4.88
CA ALA A 3 10.80 7.27 4.00
C ALA A 3 10.54 7.73 2.56
N SER A 4 9.37 7.40 1.99
CA SER A 4 8.98 7.85 0.65
C SER A 4 8.85 9.36 0.53
N GLU A 5 8.35 10.04 1.56
CA GLU A 5 8.33 11.51 1.59
C GLU A 5 9.75 12.07 1.53
N TYR A 6 10.65 11.53 2.34
CA TYR A 6 12.03 11.99 2.38
C TYR A 6 12.72 11.80 1.02
N PHE A 7 12.59 10.60 0.45
CA PHE A 7 13.20 10.31 -0.85
C PHE A 7 12.63 11.18 -1.96
N TYR A 8 11.32 11.39 -1.99
CA TYR A 8 10.70 12.22 -3.01
C TYR A 8 11.10 13.70 -2.91
N LYS A 9 11.14 14.27 -1.70
CA LYS A 9 11.35 15.72 -1.52
C LYS A 9 12.82 16.14 -1.45
N PHE A 10 13.70 15.27 -0.95
CA PHE A 10 15.06 15.66 -0.57
C PHE A 10 16.16 14.86 -1.27
N THR A 11 15.82 14.00 -2.23
CA THR A 11 16.81 13.22 -2.99
C THR A 11 16.50 13.22 -4.48
N SER A 12 17.45 12.77 -5.30
CA SER A 12 17.26 12.57 -6.74
C SER A 12 16.66 11.20 -7.09
N LEU A 13 16.05 10.50 -6.12
CA LEU A 13 15.57 9.13 -6.32
C LEU A 13 14.59 9.02 -7.49
N GLU A 14 13.65 9.96 -7.65
CA GLU A 14 12.69 9.94 -8.77
C GLU A 14 13.41 9.97 -10.13
N GLU A 15 14.42 10.82 -10.29
CA GLU A 15 15.23 10.91 -11.51
C GLU A 15 16.03 9.63 -11.76
N ILE A 16 16.58 9.02 -10.70
CA ILE A 16 17.26 7.73 -10.80
C ILE A 16 16.27 6.66 -11.27
N LEU A 17 15.09 6.57 -10.66
CA LEU A 17 14.06 5.57 -11.01
C LEU A 17 13.58 5.70 -12.46
N LYS A 18 13.48 6.93 -13.00
CA LYS A 18 13.15 7.17 -14.42
C LYS A 18 14.16 6.54 -15.41
N THR A 19 15.40 6.30 -14.99
CA THR A 19 16.44 5.63 -15.80
C THR A 19 16.40 4.10 -15.72
N LYS A 20 15.53 3.53 -14.87
CA LYS A 20 15.46 2.10 -14.60
C LYS A 20 14.40 1.40 -15.42
N ASN A 21 14.46 0.06 -15.40
CA ASN A 21 13.50 -0.79 -16.10
C ASN A 21 12.08 -0.60 -15.53
N LYS A 22 11.09 -0.74 -16.40
CA LYS A 22 9.68 -0.74 -16.04
C LYS A 22 9.17 -2.17 -15.88
N PHE A 23 8.25 -2.36 -14.96
CA PHE A 23 7.57 -3.63 -14.72
C PHE A 23 6.18 -3.63 -15.39
N ASN A 24 5.82 -4.76 -15.99
CA ASN A 24 4.58 -4.91 -16.75
C ASN A 24 3.37 -5.35 -15.91
N TYR A 25 3.50 -5.39 -14.57
CA TYR A 25 2.39 -5.70 -13.68
C TYR A 25 1.82 -4.45 -13.03
N SER A 26 0.53 -4.52 -12.71
CA SER A 26 -0.20 -3.41 -12.10
C SER A 26 -0.06 -3.38 -10.59
N ILE A 27 0.02 -2.18 -10.02
CA ILE A 27 0.05 -1.97 -8.57
C ILE A 27 -1.01 -0.95 -8.18
N THR A 28 -1.50 -1.04 -6.94
CA THR A 28 -2.36 -0.03 -6.32
C THR A 28 -1.79 0.39 -4.96
N TYR A 29 -2.29 1.48 -4.39
CA TYR A 29 -1.83 1.99 -3.10
C TYR A 29 -2.98 2.16 -2.12
N HIS A 30 -2.84 1.56 -0.94
CA HIS A 30 -3.68 1.85 0.21
C HIS A 30 -3.05 2.99 1.01
N ASP A 31 -3.85 3.99 1.37
CA ASP A 31 -3.42 5.10 2.21
C ASP A 31 -3.53 4.75 3.70
N PRO A 32 -2.40 4.55 4.40
CA PRO A 32 -2.44 4.27 5.82
C PRO A 32 -2.96 5.48 6.59
N CYS A 33 -3.78 5.23 7.63
CA CYS A 33 -4.40 6.29 8.44
C CYS A 33 -3.37 7.30 8.97
N HIS A 34 -2.25 6.84 9.54
CA HIS A 34 -1.23 7.76 10.10
C HIS A 34 -0.46 8.51 9.00
N ALA A 35 -0.11 7.85 7.90
CA ALA A 35 0.60 8.52 6.80
C ALA A 35 -0.30 9.59 6.14
N ARG A 36 -1.51 9.23 5.71
CA ARG A 36 -2.40 10.18 4.99
C ARG A 36 -3.11 11.17 5.91
N LYS A 37 -3.74 10.71 7.00
CA LYS A 37 -4.61 11.57 7.82
C LYS A 37 -3.84 12.42 8.83
N MET A 38 -2.74 11.90 9.38
CA MET A 38 -1.96 12.62 10.40
C MET A 38 -0.76 13.36 9.80
N GLN A 39 -0.09 12.77 8.80
CA GLN A 39 1.15 13.35 8.25
C GLN A 39 0.96 13.96 6.85
N GLY A 40 -0.19 13.76 6.21
CA GLY A 40 -0.45 14.26 4.86
C GLY A 40 0.37 13.58 3.76
N VAL A 41 1.04 12.47 4.05
CA VAL A 41 1.90 11.73 3.12
C VAL A 41 1.09 10.66 2.41
N PHE A 42 0.93 10.85 1.10
CA PHE A 42 0.23 9.89 0.24
C PHE A 42 0.54 10.07 -1.24
N LYS A 43 0.87 11.30 -1.67
CA LYS A 43 1.24 11.57 -3.06
C LYS A 43 2.65 11.08 -3.35
N GLU A 44 3.57 11.35 -2.44
CA GLU A 44 4.99 11.04 -2.54
C GLU A 44 5.29 9.55 -2.86
N PRO A 45 4.74 8.56 -2.11
CA PRO A 45 4.94 7.16 -2.48
C PRO A 45 4.34 6.82 -3.85
N ARG A 46 3.23 7.43 -4.26
CA ARG A 46 2.63 7.18 -5.58
C ARG A 46 3.50 7.70 -6.71
N GLU A 47 4.03 8.92 -6.58
CA GLU A 47 4.87 9.52 -7.61
C GLU A 47 6.15 8.72 -7.81
N LEU A 48 6.81 8.27 -6.73
CA LEU A 48 7.96 7.39 -6.83
C LEU A 48 7.61 6.07 -7.54
N LEU A 49 6.49 5.43 -7.19
CA LEU A 49 6.11 4.13 -7.75
C LEU A 49 5.64 4.21 -9.22
N LYS A 50 5.00 5.30 -9.65
CA LYS A 50 4.54 5.49 -11.05
C LYS A 50 5.68 5.53 -12.06
N THR A 51 6.91 5.79 -11.64
CA THR A 51 8.08 5.83 -12.53
C THR A 51 8.36 4.47 -13.20
N ASN A 52 8.21 3.37 -12.45
CA ASN A 52 8.55 2.02 -12.92
C ASN A 52 7.37 1.05 -13.00
N TYR A 53 6.19 1.38 -12.45
CA TYR A 53 5.05 0.46 -12.36
C TYR A 53 3.78 1.01 -13.03
N HIS A 54 2.93 0.13 -13.55
CA HIS A 54 1.59 0.50 -14.00
C HIS A 54 0.67 0.72 -12.79
N PHE A 55 0.45 1.99 -12.44
CA PHE A 55 -0.29 2.35 -11.25
C PHE A 55 -1.81 2.44 -11.51
N VAL A 56 -2.61 1.76 -10.69
CA VAL A 56 -4.08 1.79 -10.75
C VAL A 56 -4.63 2.27 -9.41
N GLU A 57 -5.33 3.42 -9.41
CA GLU A 57 -5.83 4.05 -8.19
C GLU A 57 -7.08 3.35 -7.65
N MET A 58 -7.11 3.13 -6.33
CA MET A 58 -8.29 2.64 -5.62
C MET A 58 -9.26 3.79 -5.34
N SER A 59 -10.55 3.58 -5.63
CA SER A 59 -11.62 4.58 -5.43
C SER A 59 -11.68 5.17 -4.02
N ASN A 60 -11.47 4.34 -2.99
CA ASN A 60 -11.40 4.77 -1.59
C ASN A 60 -10.16 4.21 -0.90
N SER A 61 -8.99 4.61 -1.41
CA SER A 61 -7.66 4.24 -0.92
C SER A 61 -7.46 4.51 0.59
N ASN A 62 -8.17 5.48 1.17
CA ASN A 62 -8.13 5.88 2.59
C ASN A 62 -9.15 5.17 3.51
N ALA A 63 -9.96 4.25 2.99
CA ALA A 63 -10.79 3.42 3.86
C ALA A 63 -9.90 2.57 4.78
N CYS A 64 -10.24 2.49 6.06
CA CYS A 64 -9.47 1.77 7.08
C CYS A 64 -9.19 0.32 6.65
N CYS A 65 -7.98 -0.18 6.90
CA CYS A 65 -7.62 -1.58 6.64
C CYS A 65 -8.22 -2.54 7.67
N GLY A 66 -8.61 -2.05 8.85
CA GLY A 66 -9.16 -2.85 9.94
C GLY A 66 -8.19 -3.15 11.09
N PHE A 67 -6.89 -2.80 10.98
CA PHE A 67 -5.91 -3.17 12.02
C PHE A 67 -6.29 -2.61 13.40
N GLY A 68 -6.54 -1.30 13.49
CA GLY A 68 -7.18 -0.66 14.65
C GLY A 68 -6.39 -0.65 15.97
N GLY A 69 -5.18 -1.22 16.00
CA GLY A 69 -4.36 -1.38 17.20
C GLY A 69 -4.34 -2.83 17.69
N VAL A 70 -3.46 -3.15 18.63
CA VAL A 70 -3.26 -4.54 19.08
C VAL A 70 -4.53 -5.14 19.68
N SER A 71 -5.27 -4.38 20.50
CA SER A 71 -6.54 -4.85 21.09
C SER A 71 -7.61 -5.18 20.05
N MET A 72 -7.62 -4.48 18.91
CA MET A 72 -8.52 -4.83 17.79
C MET A 72 -8.13 -6.15 17.13
N GLN A 73 -6.83 -6.49 17.13
CA GLN A 73 -6.32 -7.75 16.59
C GLN A 73 -6.46 -8.93 17.57
N THR A 74 -6.45 -8.68 18.89
CA THR A 74 -6.54 -9.73 19.92
C THR A 74 -7.96 -9.94 20.43
N ASP A 75 -8.64 -8.87 20.83
CA ASP A 75 -9.89 -8.94 21.58
C ASP A 75 -11.11 -8.83 20.65
N TYR A 76 -10.92 -8.23 19.48
CA TYR A 76 -11.97 -7.93 18.50
C TYR A 76 -11.62 -8.37 17.08
N TYR A 77 -10.90 -9.50 16.96
CA TYR A 77 -10.40 -10.00 15.69
C TYR A 77 -11.48 -10.11 14.61
N ASP A 78 -12.66 -10.66 14.92
CA ASP A 78 -13.74 -10.80 13.94
C ASP A 78 -14.19 -9.45 13.37
N ARG A 79 -14.19 -8.40 14.20
CA ARG A 79 -14.51 -7.04 13.74
C ARG A 79 -13.39 -6.50 12.87
N ALA A 80 -12.13 -6.66 13.27
CA ALA A 80 -10.98 -6.25 12.47
C ALA A 80 -10.99 -6.95 11.10
N LEU A 81 -11.19 -8.27 11.08
CA LEU A 81 -11.29 -9.08 9.87
C LEU A 81 -12.47 -8.64 8.99
N SER A 82 -13.65 -8.36 9.55
CA SER A 82 -14.80 -7.89 8.76
C SER A 82 -14.52 -6.60 7.99
N VAL A 83 -13.70 -5.69 8.56
CA VAL A 83 -13.25 -4.46 7.88
C VAL A 83 -12.17 -4.80 6.85
N GLY A 84 -11.24 -5.68 7.21
CA GLY A 84 -10.20 -6.17 6.31
C GLY A 84 -10.75 -6.83 5.04
N LEU A 85 -11.77 -7.68 5.16
CA LEU A 85 -12.38 -8.37 4.02
C LEU A 85 -13.01 -7.37 3.03
N LYS A 86 -13.66 -6.32 3.53
CA LYS A 86 -14.15 -5.23 2.66
C LYS A 86 -13.00 -4.55 1.93
N LYS A 87 -11.87 -4.32 2.61
CA LYS A 87 -10.67 -3.76 1.97
C LYS A 87 -10.09 -4.72 0.92
N ALA A 88 -10.03 -6.02 1.19
CA ALA A 88 -9.57 -7.02 0.23
C ALA A 88 -10.43 -7.05 -1.04
N GLN A 89 -11.75 -7.03 -0.90
CA GLN A 89 -12.69 -6.95 -2.02
C GLN A 89 -12.45 -5.69 -2.87
N MET A 90 -12.30 -4.53 -2.23
CA MET A 90 -11.97 -3.29 -2.93
C MET A 90 -10.63 -3.36 -3.69
N ILE A 91 -9.64 -4.09 -3.15
CA ILE A 91 -8.35 -4.30 -3.81
C ILE A 91 -8.52 -5.20 -5.04
N ASP A 92 -9.29 -6.29 -4.91
CA ASP A 92 -9.53 -7.26 -5.98
C ASP A 92 -10.29 -6.65 -7.17
N GLU A 93 -11.26 -5.76 -6.91
CA GLU A 93 -12.03 -5.04 -7.93
C GLU A 93 -11.14 -4.25 -8.92
N ILE A 94 -9.98 -3.78 -8.45
CA ILE A 94 -9.03 -2.98 -9.25
C ILE A 94 -8.26 -3.85 -10.24
N LYS A 95 -8.19 -5.17 -9.98
CA LYS A 95 -7.37 -6.12 -10.75
C LYS A 95 -5.88 -5.73 -10.78
N ALA A 96 -5.39 -5.15 -9.68
CA ALA A 96 -3.97 -4.93 -9.47
C ALA A 96 -3.27 -6.24 -9.07
N SER A 97 -2.01 -6.44 -9.44
CA SER A 97 -1.23 -7.60 -8.96
C SER A 97 -0.65 -7.38 -7.56
N VAL A 98 -0.41 -6.11 -7.18
CA VAL A 98 0.18 -5.74 -5.89
C VAL A 98 -0.61 -4.62 -5.25
N VAL A 99 -0.83 -4.71 -3.93
CA VAL A 99 -1.22 -3.58 -3.09
C VAL A 99 -0.03 -3.09 -2.29
N SER A 100 0.18 -1.77 -2.28
CA SER A 100 1.27 -1.15 -1.54
C SER A 100 0.78 -0.19 -0.47
N ALA A 101 1.52 -0.10 0.64
CA ALA A 101 1.26 0.84 1.73
C ALA A 101 2.51 1.04 2.60
N GLU A 102 2.70 2.26 3.10
CA GLU A 102 3.78 2.67 4.01
C GLU A 102 3.49 2.32 5.49
N CYS A 103 3.00 1.11 5.78
CA CYS A 103 2.61 0.75 7.14
C CYS A 103 2.65 -0.77 7.38
N SER A 104 3.45 -1.21 8.35
CA SER A 104 3.56 -2.62 8.76
C SER A 104 2.27 -3.18 9.34
N ALA A 105 1.52 -2.39 10.10
CA ALA A 105 0.19 -2.78 10.58
C ALA A 105 -0.80 -2.99 9.42
N CYS A 106 -0.73 -2.16 8.38
CA CYS A 106 -1.51 -2.37 7.16
C CYS A 106 -1.06 -3.63 6.43
N ARG A 107 0.26 -3.91 6.35
CA ARG A 107 0.77 -5.16 5.78
C ARG A 107 0.15 -6.37 6.46
N MET A 108 0.24 -6.46 7.79
CA MET A 108 -0.29 -7.59 8.55
C MET A 108 -1.79 -7.78 8.28
N GLN A 109 -2.59 -6.72 8.44
CA GLN A 109 -4.03 -6.81 8.30
C GLN A 109 -4.48 -7.09 6.85
N ILE A 110 -3.89 -6.40 5.87
CA ILE A 110 -4.28 -6.55 4.47
C ILE A 110 -3.82 -7.90 3.93
N SER A 111 -2.61 -8.36 4.26
CA SER A 111 -2.16 -9.71 3.89
C SER A 111 -3.09 -10.79 4.44
N ASN A 112 -3.45 -10.71 5.73
CA ASN A 112 -4.42 -11.64 6.31
C ASN A 112 -5.78 -11.58 5.60
N ALA A 113 -6.31 -10.37 5.38
CA ALA A 113 -7.61 -10.22 4.71
C ALA A 113 -7.62 -10.72 3.25
N LEU A 114 -6.54 -10.51 2.51
CA LEU A 114 -6.39 -11.00 1.14
C LEU A 114 -6.36 -12.54 1.12
N GLU A 115 -5.64 -13.16 2.04
CA GLU A 115 -5.61 -14.62 2.21
C GLU A 115 -7.00 -15.17 2.53
N GLN A 116 -7.70 -14.58 3.50
CA GLN A 116 -9.08 -14.97 3.85
C GLN A 116 -10.08 -14.74 2.70
N ASN A 117 -9.82 -13.78 1.81
CA ASN A 117 -10.62 -13.53 0.62
C ASN A 117 -10.21 -14.39 -0.60
N SER A 118 -9.26 -15.33 -0.44
CA SER A 118 -8.68 -16.12 -1.54
C SER A 118 -8.15 -15.26 -2.69
N SER A 119 -7.68 -14.05 -2.38
CA SER A 119 -7.12 -13.12 -3.36
C SER A 119 -5.75 -13.58 -3.82
N LYS A 120 -5.42 -13.27 -5.08
CA LYS A 120 -4.07 -13.47 -5.65
C LYS A 120 -3.19 -12.23 -5.53
N VAL A 121 -3.74 -11.11 -5.04
CA VAL A 121 -3.00 -9.87 -4.88
C VAL A 121 -2.00 -10.03 -3.74
N VAL A 122 -0.77 -9.56 -3.94
CA VAL A 122 0.27 -9.60 -2.90
C VAL A 122 0.51 -8.21 -2.32
N PHE A 123 0.89 -8.16 -1.04
CA PHE A 123 1.30 -6.92 -0.40
C PHE A 123 2.80 -6.67 -0.60
N ALA A 124 3.18 -5.44 -0.96
CA ALA A 124 4.58 -4.99 -0.89
C ALA A 124 4.65 -3.53 -0.44
N SER A 125 5.51 -3.20 0.52
CA SER A 125 5.77 -1.80 0.89
C SER A 125 6.40 -1.03 -0.28
N PRO A 126 6.28 0.31 -0.31
CA PRO A 126 6.91 1.09 -1.37
C PRO A 126 8.43 0.92 -1.40
N LEU A 127 9.08 0.74 -0.24
CA LEU A 127 10.52 0.49 -0.18
C LEU A 127 10.91 -0.83 -0.86
N GLU A 128 10.13 -1.91 -0.70
CA GLU A 128 10.37 -3.16 -1.43
C GLU A 128 10.21 -2.98 -2.94
N LEU A 129 9.20 -2.21 -3.38
CA LEU A 129 8.97 -1.94 -4.81
C LEU A 129 10.05 -1.03 -5.41
N ILE A 130 10.48 0.00 -4.67
CA ILE A 130 11.59 0.88 -5.06
C ILE A 130 12.88 0.07 -5.15
N ALA A 131 13.20 -0.75 -4.15
CA ALA A 131 14.40 -1.57 -4.14
C ALA A 131 14.44 -2.56 -5.30
N LYS A 132 13.29 -3.11 -5.73
CA LYS A 132 13.19 -3.95 -6.93
C LYS A 132 13.47 -3.20 -8.23
N ALA A 133 13.18 -1.90 -8.28
CA ALA A 133 13.35 -1.08 -9.47
C ALA A 133 14.76 -0.50 -9.61
N LEU A 134 15.49 -0.33 -8.51
CA LEU A 134 16.88 0.16 -8.49
C LEU A 134 17.87 -0.81 -9.14
#